data_AF-A0AAD5VRQ7-F1
#
_entry.id   AF-A0AAD5VRQ7-F1
#
_cell.length_a   1.000
_cell.length_b   1.000
_cell.length_c   1.000
_cell.angle_alpha   90.00
_cell.angle_beta   90.00
_cell.angle_gamma   90.00
#
_symmetry.space_group_name_H-M   'P 1'
#
loop_
_entity.id
_entity.type
_entity.pdbx_description
1 polymer ?
#
loop_
_entity_poly.entity_id
_entity_poly.type
_entity_poly.pdbx_seq_one_letter_code
_entity_poly.pdbx_strand_id
1 'polypeptide(L)'
;MNVEPLTDTSMKASIPAVVVIEMRASKGDAFKSNVINNLTNATMLCSTSIHWHGLFQSGSAWADGPVGVTQCPIAPYHSFLCKFSVPDQAGTFWYHSHYSTQYCDGLCGVLIVRDLHYPHASLYDVDTDDTVITLTDWYHLVLPEARMQRPPPTVDATLINSHGWSYNNGTNSPLAVISVDHLMTIIENEGTNVDLLEVDSIQIYASQCYSFVLNANQPVDNYWICAQPNPSRGHLGFLNSVNSAILRYKGATDTDPISQETNMSMNPLAETNLHPLTNPKAPGTPEIGAADVNLNLAITFDCEKCHFSVNGAIWTTPPTPVLLQILSGARSAKELLPSGSVYMLPANSVIELSIPARDATKANETSIGSPVSGTNL
;
A
#
# COMPACT_ATOMS: atom_id res chain seq x y z
N MET A 1 -4.96 23.98 11.87
CA MET A 1 -4.46 23.60 10.49
C MET A 1 -4.77 24.72 9.49
N ASN A 2 -4.09 25.62 9.18
CA ASN A 2 -4.37 26.69 8.19
C ASN A 2 -3.37 26.60 7.04
N VAL A 3 -3.85 26.19 5.88
CA VAL A 3 -3.25 26.00 4.56
C VAL A 3 -3.57 27.22 3.70
N GLU A 4 -2.72 28.10 3.42
CA GLU A 4 -3.00 29.00 2.26
C GLU A 4 -2.37 28.42 0.97
N PRO A 5 -3.27 28.13 -0.13
CA PRO A 5 -2.72 27.74 -1.43
C PRO A 5 -3.02 28.78 -2.52
N LEU A 6 -2.11 29.06 -3.40
CA LEU A 6 -2.71 29.14 -4.77
C LEU A 6 -2.80 27.75 -5.40
N THR A 7 -3.47 26.81 -4.68
CA THR A 7 -4.33 25.63 -4.91
C THR A 7 -4.54 24.89 -3.59
N ASP A 8 -5.13 25.55 -2.53
CA ASP A 8 -5.72 25.42 -1.18
C ASP A 8 -6.14 24.00 -0.89
N THR A 9 -5.18 22.99 -0.62
CA THR A 9 -5.71 21.96 0.32
C THR A 9 -4.82 21.92 1.57
N SER A 10 -4.98 22.72 2.63
CA SER A 10 -4.49 22.51 4.00
C SER A 10 -5.09 21.25 4.62
N MET A 11 -4.07 20.18 5.00
CA MET A 11 -4.45 18.82 5.40
C MET A 11 -4.24 18.66 6.92
N LYS A 12 -5.38 18.46 7.67
CA LYS A 12 -5.26 18.09 9.10
C LYS A 12 -5.40 16.60 9.30
N ALA A 13 -4.31 15.88 9.36
CA ALA A 13 -4.40 14.45 9.73
C ALA A 13 -4.31 14.29 11.24
N SER A 14 -5.54 13.80 11.91
CA SER A 14 -5.56 13.48 13.36
C SER A 14 -5.53 11.96 13.58
N ILE A 15 -4.57 11.48 14.27
CA ILE A 15 -4.58 10.11 14.83
C ILE A 15 -5.35 10.12 16.16
N PRO A 16 -6.44 9.15 16.32
CA PRO A 16 -6.79 8.05 15.40
C PRO A 16 -7.83 8.48 14.37
N ALA A 17 -7.41 8.90 13.15
CA ALA A 17 -8.46 9.08 12.13
C ALA A 17 -7.90 8.71 10.76
N VAL A 18 -8.44 7.58 10.21
CA VAL A 18 -8.20 7.32 8.76
C VAL A 18 -8.62 8.55 7.95
N VAL A 19 -7.79 9.59 7.99
CA VAL A 19 -8.17 10.72 7.12
C VAL A 19 -7.84 10.35 5.67
N VAL A 20 -8.88 9.81 4.93
CA VAL A 20 -8.74 9.68 3.46
C VAL A 20 -8.67 11.08 2.84
N ILE A 21 -7.49 11.62 2.98
CA ILE A 21 -7.37 12.93 2.29
C ILE A 21 -6.73 12.68 0.92
N GLU A 22 -7.58 13.01 0.05
CA GLU A 22 -7.21 12.83 -1.36
C GLU A 22 -6.39 14.04 -1.86
N MET A 23 -5.18 13.71 -2.25
CA MET A 23 -4.38 14.77 -2.92
C MET A 23 -4.35 14.52 -4.43
N ARG A 24 -4.84 15.61 -5.10
CA ARG A 24 -4.81 15.45 -6.57
C ARG A 24 -3.72 16.36 -7.16
N ALA A 25 -2.88 15.67 -7.91
CA ALA A 25 -1.88 16.38 -8.74
C ALA A 25 -2.01 16.00 -10.21
N SER A 26 -1.59 16.88 -11.03
CA SER A 26 -1.57 16.52 -12.48
C SER A 26 -0.15 16.13 -12.93
N LYS A 27 -0.23 15.09 -13.71
CA LYS A 27 1.07 14.69 -14.29
C LYS A 27 1.86 15.93 -14.76
N GLY A 28 3.13 16.03 -14.25
CA GLY A 28 4.00 17.16 -14.69
C GLY A 28 4.01 18.26 -13.63
N ASP A 29 3.17 18.14 -12.59
CA ASP A 29 3.09 19.21 -11.58
C ASP A 29 4.27 19.08 -10.60
N ALA A 30 4.56 20.32 -10.05
CA ALA A 30 5.43 20.29 -8.86
C ALA A 30 4.59 20.07 -7.58
N PHE A 31 5.05 19.10 -6.85
CA PHE A 31 4.34 18.76 -5.61
C PHE A 31 5.04 19.47 -4.44
N LYS A 32 4.16 20.35 -3.74
CA LYS A 32 4.68 20.99 -2.49
C LYS A 32 3.74 20.65 -1.32
N SER A 33 4.32 19.81 -0.47
CA SER A 33 3.49 19.43 0.70
C SER A 33 4.27 19.76 1.99
N ASN A 34 3.69 20.74 2.72
CA ASN A 34 4.31 21.07 4.03
C ASN A 34 3.69 20.22 5.15
N VAL A 35 4.60 19.32 5.71
CA VAL A 35 4.11 18.43 6.78
C VAL A 35 4.41 19.12 8.13
N ILE A 36 3.34 19.43 8.80
CA ILE A 36 3.49 20.11 10.12
C ILE A 36 3.19 19.09 11.22
N ASN A 37 4.20 18.84 12.07
CA ASN A 37 4.07 17.78 13.08
C ASN A 37 3.66 18.40 14.43
N ASN A 38 2.36 18.09 14.79
CA ASN A 38 1.87 18.58 16.11
C ASN A 38 1.50 17.41 17.01
N LEU A 39 2.05 16.27 16.71
CA LEU A 39 1.69 15.07 17.51
C LEU A 39 2.21 15.23 18.94
N THR A 40 1.32 14.79 19.90
CA THR A 40 1.72 14.98 21.32
C THR A 40 1.60 13.66 22.08
N ASN A 41 1.01 12.67 21.45
CA ASN A 41 0.79 11.39 22.17
C ASN A 41 2.02 10.48 22.03
N ALA A 42 2.70 10.27 23.13
CA ALA A 42 3.99 9.55 23.07
C ALA A 42 3.75 8.05 22.84
N THR A 43 2.53 7.56 23.18
CA THR A 43 2.28 6.12 22.94
C THR A 43 2.19 5.82 21.44
N MET A 44 2.01 6.84 20.56
CA MET A 44 1.92 6.62 19.09
C MET A 44 3.11 7.27 18.40
N LEU A 45 4.10 7.66 19.22
CA LEU A 45 5.31 8.34 18.71
C LEU A 45 5.00 9.79 18.35
N CYS A 46 5.80 10.68 18.79
CA CYS A 46 5.53 12.11 18.57
C CYS A 46 6.28 12.62 17.33
N SER A 47 7.21 11.76 16.87
CA SER A 47 7.84 12.10 15.58
C SER A 47 7.12 11.39 14.42
N THR A 48 7.45 11.97 13.19
CA THR A 48 6.76 11.32 12.05
C THR A 48 7.54 11.58 10.76
N SER A 49 7.16 10.77 9.78
CA SER A 49 7.63 10.95 8.40
C SER A 49 6.57 10.42 7.42
N ILE A 50 6.56 11.07 6.22
CA ILE A 50 5.50 10.65 5.28
C ILE A 50 6.18 10.10 4.02
N HIS A 51 5.76 8.93 3.65
CA HIS A 51 6.15 8.34 2.36
C HIS A 51 5.02 8.45 1.34
N TRP A 52 5.42 8.88 0.18
CA TRP A 52 4.46 8.98 -0.93
C TRP A 52 4.57 7.75 -1.83
N HIS A 53 3.79 6.75 -1.45
CA HIS A 53 3.92 5.37 -1.97
C HIS A 53 3.66 5.31 -3.47
N GLY A 54 4.69 4.84 -4.19
CA GLY A 54 4.50 4.57 -5.64
C GLY A 54 5.20 5.63 -6.50
N LEU A 55 5.53 6.82 -5.83
CA LEU A 55 6.18 7.84 -6.67
C LEU A 55 7.68 7.59 -6.77
N PHE A 56 8.23 7.83 -7.98
CA PHE A 56 9.62 7.43 -8.29
C PHE A 56 10.60 8.29 -7.49
N GLN A 57 10.28 9.54 -7.26
CA GLN A 57 11.12 10.50 -6.51
C GLN A 57 12.51 10.64 -7.13
N SER A 58 12.48 10.61 -8.51
CA SER A 58 13.77 10.82 -9.20
C SER A 58 14.27 12.24 -8.94
N GLY A 59 15.51 12.26 -8.37
CA GLY A 59 16.11 13.59 -8.09
C GLY A 59 15.63 14.16 -6.75
N SER A 60 14.76 13.45 -6.10
CA SER A 60 14.28 13.99 -4.81
C SER A 60 14.19 12.85 -3.79
N ALA A 61 15.19 11.95 -3.79
CA ALA A 61 15.19 10.79 -2.86
C ALA A 61 15.03 11.27 -1.41
N TRP A 62 15.48 12.48 -1.05
CA TRP A 62 15.39 12.99 0.33
C TRP A 62 13.94 13.18 0.76
N ALA A 63 12.97 13.26 -0.20
CA ALA A 63 11.55 13.47 0.14
C ALA A 63 10.77 12.15 0.13
N ASP A 64 11.44 11.02 0.11
CA ASP A 64 10.76 9.72 -0.07
C ASP A 64 10.10 9.28 1.23
N GLY A 65 10.72 9.55 2.43
CA GLY A 65 9.89 9.41 3.64
C GLY A 65 10.46 8.34 4.58
N PRO A 66 11.00 7.21 4.19
CA PRO A 66 11.38 6.11 5.10
C PRO A 66 12.44 6.54 6.12
N VAL A 67 12.10 6.50 7.38
CA VAL A 67 13.02 6.90 8.46
C VAL A 67 14.17 5.89 8.55
N GLY A 68 15.43 6.50 8.61
CA GLY A 68 16.62 5.62 8.68
C GLY A 68 17.19 5.31 7.29
N VAL A 69 16.34 5.62 6.22
CA VAL A 69 16.87 5.40 4.84
C VAL A 69 17.02 6.76 4.15
N THR A 70 15.98 7.54 3.98
CA THR A 70 16.11 8.77 3.16
C THR A 70 16.05 10.00 4.06
N GLN A 71 15.56 9.83 5.32
CA GLN A 71 15.53 11.04 6.17
C GLN A 71 15.39 10.61 7.63
N CYS A 72 15.73 11.57 8.53
CA CYS A 72 15.34 11.44 9.95
C CYS A 72 13.87 11.86 10.12
N PRO A 73 13.21 11.32 11.26
CA PRO A 73 11.80 11.72 11.41
C PRO A 73 11.65 13.21 11.70
N ILE A 74 10.53 13.78 11.30
CA ILE A 74 10.20 15.18 11.66
C ILE A 74 9.87 15.26 13.16
N ALA A 75 10.62 16.09 13.85
CA ALA A 75 10.41 16.19 15.32
C ALA A 75 9.07 16.87 15.63
N PRO A 76 8.56 16.63 16.87
CA PRO A 76 7.30 17.30 17.25
C PRO A 76 7.43 18.83 17.19
N TYR A 77 6.39 19.48 16.63
CA TYR A 77 6.23 20.94 16.54
C TYR A 77 7.18 21.54 15.49
N HIS A 78 7.69 20.68 14.64
CA HIS A 78 8.46 21.16 13.47
C HIS A 78 7.71 20.79 12.19
N SER A 79 8.14 21.42 11.12
CA SER A 79 7.52 21.13 9.81
C SER A 79 8.60 20.80 8.77
N PHE A 80 8.17 20.07 7.82
CA PHE A 80 9.10 19.71 6.74
C PHE A 80 8.37 19.83 5.38
N LEU A 81 8.97 20.66 4.54
CA LEU A 81 8.36 20.84 3.21
C LEU A 81 8.89 19.78 2.24
N CYS A 82 7.97 18.98 1.76
CA CYS A 82 8.31 18.05 0.68
C CYS A 82 8.00 18.66 -0.69
N LYS A 83 9.16 18.85 -1.35
CA LYS A 83 8.99 19.46 -2.70
C LYS A 83 9.61 18.55 -3.76
N PHE A 84 8.68 18.02 -4.60
CA PHE A 84 9.21 17.19 -5.70
C PHE A 84 8.24 17.23 -6.88
N SER A 85 8.71 16.66 -8.03
CA SER A 85 7.86 16.67 -9.24
C SER A 85 7.44 15.24 -9.61
N VAL A 86 6.33 15.13 -10.32
CA VAL A 86 5.83 13.83 -10.84
C VAL A 86 5.64 13.97 -12.36
N PRO A 87 6.72 13.93 -13.01
CA PRO A 87 6.65 14.31 -14.43
C PRO A 87 6.04 13.20 -15.30
N ASP A 88 6.26 11.90 -14.79
CA ASP A 88 5.93 10.84 -15.79
C ASP A 88 5.08 9.75 -15.11
N GLN A 89 4.33 10.14 -14.03
CA GLN A 89 3.47 9.13 -13.39
C GLN A 89 2.06 9.70 -13.20
N ALA A 90 1.12 8.90 -13.44
CA ALA A 90 -0.29 9.22 -13.12
C ALA A 90 -1.02 7.94 -12.69
N GLY A 91 -1.88 8.11 -11.79
CA GLY A 91 -2.66 6.93 -11.34
C GLY A 91 -3.03 7.06 -9.86
N THR A 92 -3.41 5.91 -9.32
CA THR A 92 -3.84 5.91 -7.91
C THR A 92 -2.66 5.48 -7.02
N PHE A 93 -2.32 6.36 -6.04
CA PHE A 93 -1.23 6.14 -5.06
C PHE A 93 -1.77 6.39 -3.65
N TRP A 94 -0.93 6.35 -2.72
CA TRP A 94 -1.35 6.72 -1.35
C TRP A 94 -0.13 7.18 -0.56
N TYR A 95 -0.40 7.83 0.60
CA TYR A 95 0.72 8.22 1.47
C TYR A 95 0.49 7.67 2.89
N HIS A 96 1.57 7.48 3.53
CA HIS A 96 1.46 6.95 4.90
C HIS A 96 2.73 7.27 5.68
N SER A 97 2.46 7.26 7.08
CA SER A 97 3.68 7.40 7.90
C SER A 97 4.66 6.28 7.58
N HIS A 98 5.90 6.68 7.46
CA HIS A 98 6.92 5.63 7.32
C HIS A 98 7.92 5.73 8.47
N TYR A 99 7.28 5.87 9.69
CA TYR A 99 8.03 5.82 10.95
C TYR A 99 7.46 4.73 11.84
N SER A 100 8.26 3.55 11.91
CA SER A 100 7.83 2.38 12.72
C SER A 100 6.44 1.90 12.28
N THR A 101 5.54 1.64 13.17
CA THR A 101 4.22 1.09 12.79
C THR A 101 3.16 2.19 12.91
N GLN A 102 3.61 3.44 12.87
CA GLN A 102 2.75 4.62 13.11
C GLN A 102 1.60 4.68 12.10
N TYR A 103 1.78 4.21 10.84
CA TYR A 103 0.67 4.33 9.86
C TYR A 103 -0.50 3.42 10.26
N CYS A 104 -0.22 2.39 11.01
CA CYS A 104 -1.31 1.51 11.48
C CYS A 104 -2.22 2.26 12.45
N ASP A 105 -1.71 3.32 13.04
CA ASP A 105 -2.52 4.06 14.04
C ASP A 105 -3.32 5.18 13.37
N GLY A 106 -3.14 5.19 12.00
CA GLY A 106 -4.19 6.06 11.41
C GLY A 106 -3.58 7.05 10.43
N LEU A 107 -2.17 7.21 10.41
CA LEU A 107 -1.61 8.20 9.46
C LEU A 107 -1.41 7.57 8.08
N CYS A 108 -2.36 7.55 7.26
CA CYS A 108 -2.36 7.06 5.87
C CYS A 108 -3.51 7.69 5.10
N GLY A 109 -3.31 7.83 3.77
CA GLY A 109 -4.34 8.46 2.92
C GLY A 109 -4.09 8.14 1.44
N VAL A 110 -5.09 8.59 0.66
CA VAL A 110 -4.99 8.26 -0.78
C VAL A 110 -4.35 9.45 -1.52
N LEU A 111 -3.57 9.13 -2.45
CA LEU A 111 -2.95 10.13 -3.36
C LEU A 111 -3.29 9.77 -4.81
N ILE A 112 -4.02 10.73 -5.46
CA ILE A 112 -4.38 10.49 -6.88
C ILE A 112 -3.65 11.53 -7.75
N VAL A 113 -2.87 11.02 -8.74
CA VAL A 113 -2.26 11.91 -9.75
C VAL A 113 -3.03 11.77 -11.07
N ARG A 114 -3.62 12.91 -11.51
CA ARG A 114 -4.47 12.86 -12.72
C ARG A 114 -3.64 13.07 -13.99
N ASP A 115 -4.24 12.40 -14.98
CA ASP A 115 -3.65 12.58 -16.32
C ASP A 115 -4.69 13.20 -17.26
N LEU A 116 -4.39 14.42 -17.80
CA LEU A 116 -5.36 15.10 -18.70
C LEU A 116 -5.56 14.31 -19.98
N HIS A 117 -4.61 13.47 -20.28
CA HIS A 117 -4.77 12.64 -21.50
C HIS A 117 -4.88 11.16 -21.12
N TYR A 118 -5.64 10.93 -20.10
CA TYR A 118 -5.81 9.55 -19.61
C TYR A 118 -6.48 8.68 -20.69
N PRO A 119 -5.88 7.52 -21.04
CA PRO A 119 -6.33 6.71 -22.19
C PRO A 119 -7.68 6.02 -21.91
N HIS A 120 -8.04 5.90 -20.62
CA HIS A 120 -9.29 5.15 -20.36
C HIS A 120 -10.40 6.11 -19.93
N ALA A 121 -10.23 7.42 -20.21
CA ALA A 121 -11.18 8.44 -19.70
C ALA A 121 -12.59 8.18 -20.24
N SER A 122 -12.71 7.57 -21.46
CA SER A 122 -14.05 7.39 -22.10
C SER A 122 -14.77 6.18 -21.53
N LEU A 123 -14.12 5.41 -20.64
CA LEU A 123 -14.75 4.15 -20.14
C LEU A 123 -15.67 4.46 -18.96
N TYR A 124 -15.59 5.69 -18.43
CA TYR A 124 -16.45 5.94 -17.26
C TYR A 124 -16.94 7.39 -17.29
N ASP A 125 -18.01 7.59 -16.49
CA ASP A 125 -18.62 8.94 -16.47
C ASP A 125 -18.18 9.71 -15.23
N VAL A 126 -17.88 8.95 -14.14
CA VAL A 126 -17.65 9.65 -12.87
C VAL A 126 -16.33 9.15 -12.27
N ASP A 127 -15.40 10.14 -11.99
CA ASP A 127 -14.15 9.86 -11.24
C ASP A 127 -13.88 11.00 -10.26
N THR A 128 -14.68 10.92 -9.20
CA THR A 128 -14.57 11.99 -8.16
C THR A 128 -14.10 11.36 -6.84
N ASP A 129 -14.11 12.22 -5.82
CA ASP A 129 -13.68 11.74 -4.48
C ASP A 129 -14.62 10.65 -3.95
N ASP A 130 -15.75 10.59 -4.41
CA ASP A 130 -16.74 9.61 -3.90
C ASP A 130 -16.53 8.23 -4.54
N THR A 131 -15.58 8.17 -5.49
CA THR A 131 -15.39 6.87 -6.17
C THR A 131 -14.15 6.17 -5.58
N VAL A 132 -13.56 6.77 -4.58
CA VAL A 132 -12.37 6.15 -3.96
C VAL A 132 -12.85 5.21 -2.84
N ILE A 133 -12.28 3.97 -2.93
CA ILE A 133 -12.59 2.99 -1.87
C ILE A 133 -11.27 2.58 -1.19
N THR A 134 -11.29 2.79 0.20
CA THR A 134 -10.09 2.38 0.93
C THR A 134 -10.43 1.16 1.82
N LEU A 135 -9.44 0.29 1.85
CA LEU A 135 -9.56 -0.86 2.79
C LEU A 135 -8.45 -0.76 3.84
N THR A 136 -8.96 -0.81 5.17
CA THR A 136 -7.96 -0.65 6.25
C THR A 136 -8.26 -1.66 7.36
N ASP A 137 -7.17 -2.25 7.84
CA ASP A 137 -7.37 -2.98 9.12
C ASP A 137 -7.30 -2.01 10.31
N TRP A 138 -8.17 -2.36 11.27
CA TRP A 138 -8.22 -1.45 12.43
C TRP A 138 -7.98 -2.25 13.71
N TYR A 139 -7.14 -1.47 14.53
CA TYR A 139 -6.82 -2.11 15.84
C TYR A 139 -7.34 -1.21 16.98
N HIS A 140 -7.88 -1.88 18.03
CA HIS A 140 -8.33 -1.09 19.19
C HIS A 140 -7.13 -0.73 20.07
N LEU A 141 -6.02 -1.49 19.78
CA LEU A 141 -4.80 -1.14 20.54
C LEU A 141 -3.91 -0.22 19.72
N VAL A 142 -3.03 0.54 20.44
CA VAL A 142 -2.00 1.35 19.76
C VAL A 142 -0.79 0.45 19.42
N LEU A 143 -0.27 0.55 18.15
CA LEU A 143 0.56 -0.56 17.62
C LEU A 143 2.03 -0.36 18.00
N PRO A 144 2.52 0.88 18.07
CA PRO A 144 3.95 0.95 18.42
C PRO A 144 4.24 0.24 19.75
N GLU A 145 3.33 0.25 20.62
CA GLU A 145 3.57 -0.44 21.91
C GLU A 145 3.12 -1.91 21.83
N ALA A 146 2.11 -2.13 21.06
CA ALA A 146 1.47 -3.47 21.07
C ALA A 146 2.18 -4.43 20.10
N ARG A 147 3.10 -3.88 19.24
CA ARG A 147 3.70 -4.76 18.19
C ARG A 147 4.64 -5.79 18.83
N MET A 148 4.94 -5.52 20.12
CA MET A 148 5.90 -6.46 20.74
C MET A 148 5.15 -7.55 21.51
N GLN A 149 3.77 -7.46 21.48
CA GLN A 149 2.99 -8.52 22.16
C GLN A 149 3.10 -9.86 21.42
N ARG A 150 3.01 -10.96 22.42
CA ARG A 150 3.01 -12.34 21.89
C ARG A 150 1.78 -13.09 22.43
N PRO A 151 0.97 -13.37 21.33
CA PRO A 151 0.99 -13.27 19.86
C PRO A 151 0.65 -11.83 19.39
N PRO A 152 1.19 -11.53 18.14
CA PRO A 152 0.87 -10.19 17.64
C PRO A 152 -0.64 -9.91 17.69
N PRO A 153 -0.92 -8.51 17.78
CA PRO A 153 -2.33 -8.14 17.86
C PRO A 153 -3.10 -8.54 16.59
N THR A 154 -4.34 -8.91 16.95
CA THR A 154 -5.22 -9.28 15.80
C THR A 154 -6.10 -8.08 15.42
N VAL A 155 -6.49 -8.12 14.24
CA VAL A 155 -7.30 -7.01 13.68
C VAL A 155 -8.71 -7.07 14.29
N ASP A 156 -9.21 -5.85 14.66
CA ASP A 156 -10.54 -5.80 15.31
C ASP A 156 -11.65 -5.54 14.29
N ALA A 157 -11.24 -4.85 13.20
CA ALA A 157 -12.30 -4.58 12.19
C ALA A 157 -11.63 -4.26 10.83
N THR A 158 -12.33 -4.66 9.87
CA THR A 158 -12.01 -4.14 8.53
C THR A 158 -12.79 -2.84 8.28
N LEU A 159 -11.99 -1.82 7.94
CA LEU A 159 -12.70 -0.56 7.61
C LEU A 159 -12.72 -0.32 6.10
N ILE A 160 -13.95 -0.12 5.56
CA ILE A 160 -14.11 0.39 4.19
C ILE A 160 -14.54 1.86 4.25
N ASN A 161 -13.58 2.72 3.66
CA ASN A 161 -13.77 4.19 3.72
C ASN A 161 -13.95 4.65 5.16
N SER A 162 -13.15 4.03 6.09
CA SER A 162 -12.97 4.42 7.50
C SER A 162 -14.17 3.99 8.35
N HIS A 163 -15.08 3.17 7.79
CA HIS A 163 -16.22 2.68 8.59
C HIS A 163 -16.24 1.15 8.57
N GLY A 164 -16.71 0.65 9.74
CA GLY A 164 -16.84 -0.83 9.80
C GLY A 164 -17.27 -1.27 11.21
N TRP A 165 -17.71 -2.45 11.21
CA TRP A 165 -18.16 -2.98 12.52
C TRP A 165 -17.07 -3.87 13.12
N SER A 166 -16.98 -3.76 14.41
CA SER A 166 -15.99 -4.59 15.14
C SER A 166 -16.47 -6.05 15.23
N TYR A 167 -15.46 -6.91 15.35
CA TYR A 167 -15.78 -8.35 15.37
C TYR A 167 -16.23 -8.78 16.76
N ASN A 168 -15.97 -8.04 17.83
CA ASN A 168 -16.31 -8.43 19.22
C ASN A 168 -17.44 -7.56 19.75
N ASN A 169 -18.44 -7.17 18.83
CA ASN A 169 -19.67 -6.43 19.21
C ASN A 169 -19.38 -5.27 20.15
N GLY A 170 -18.22 -4.50 20.03
CA GLY A 170 -17.82 -3.22 20.66
C GLY A 170 -18.43 -2.02 19.94
N THR A 171 -17.73 -0.77 19.88
CA THR A 171 -18.18 0.45 19.18
C THR A 171 -18.24 0.22 17.66
N ASN A 172 -19.48 0.22 17.11
CA ASN A 172 -19.66 0.06 15.64
C ASN A 172 -19.94 1.43 15.00
N SER A 173 -19.18 1.62 13.88
CA SER A 173 -19.49 2.82 13.06
C SER A 173 -20.41 2.45 11.88
N PRO A 174 -21.27 3.41 11.43
CA PRO A 174 -22.08 3.11 10.24
C PRO A 174 -21.22 2.55 9.09
N LEU A 175 -21.87 1.69 8.33
CA LEU A 175 -21.12 1.14 7.17
C LEU A 175 -20.95 2.21 6.09
N ALA A 176 -19.74 2.09 5.44
CA ALA A 176 -19.55 2.98 4.26
C ALA A 176 -20.56 2.64 3.15
N VAL A 177 -21.29 3.75 2.68
CA VAL A 177 -22.23 3.50 1.56
C VAL A 177 -21.56 3.98 0.25
N ILE A 178 -21.34 2.97 -0.57
CA ILE A 178 -20.81 3.27 -1.92
C ILE A 178 -21.86 2.95 -2.98
N SER A 179 -22.26 3.79 -3.77
CA SER A 179 -23.36 3.61 -4.75
C SER A 179 -22.86 2.86 -5.99
N VAL A 180 -23.29 1.58 -6.13
CA VAL A 180 -23.21 0.89 -7.42
C VAL A 180 -23.26 -0.63 -7.19
N ASP A 181 -23.77 -1.50 -8.32
CA ASP A 181 -23.86 -2.98 -8.41
C ASP A 181 -23.13 -3.48 -9.65
N HIS A 182 -21.98 -4.67 -9.42
CA HIS A 182 -21.61 -4.85 -10.85
C HIS A 182 -20.26 -5.57 -10.95
N LEU A 183 -20.17 -6.17 -12.23
CA LEU A 183 -18.84 -6.59 -12.73
C LEU A 183 -17.86 -5.42 -12.77
N MET A 184 -16.63 -5.83 -12.38
CA MET A 184 -15.54 -4.83 -12.35
C MET A 184 -14.59 -5.03 -13.53
N THR A 185 -14.41 -3.89 -14.22
CA THR A 185 -13.38 -3.94 -15.27
C THR A 185 -12.14 -3.18 -14.80
N ILE A 186 -11.07 -3.98 -14.61
CA ILE A 186 -9.81 -3.34 -14.15
C ILE A 186 -9.17 -2.56 -15.30
N ILE A 187 -8.69 -1.29 -14.92
CA ILE A 187 -8.13 -0.46 -16.01
C ILE A 187 -6.78 0.10 -15.56
N GLU A 188 -6.44 -0.07 -14.29
CA GLU A 188 -5.15 0.43 -13.78
C GLU A 188 -4.67 -0.46 -12.61
N ASN A 189 -3.31 -0.73 -12.60
CA ASN A 189 -2.69 -1.45 -11.46
C ASN A 189 -1.43 -0.71 -11.01
N GLU A 190 -1.54 -0.09 -9.74
CA GLU A 190 -0.40 0.57 -9.07
C GLU A 190 0.19 1.67 -9.96
N GLY A 191 -0.72 2.49 -10.57
CA GLY A 191 -0.23 3.65 -11.34
C GLY A 191 0.05 3.30 -12.80
N THR A 192 -0.10 2.00 -13.13
CA THR A 192 0.14 1.60 -14.53
C THR A 192 -1.20 1.29 -15.22
N ASN A 193 -1.38 1.95 -16.37
CA ASN A 193 -2.58 1.61 -17.17
C ASN A 193 -2.50 0.19 -17.74
N VAL A 194 -3.62 -0.57 -17.63
CA VAL A 194 -3.57 -1.99 -18.09
C VAL A 194 -4.66 -2.18 -19.15
N ASP A 195 -4.48 -3.31 -19.93
CA ASP A 195 -5.60 -3.72 -20.78
C ASP A 195 -6.85 -4.02 -19.94
N LEU A 196 -7.99 -3.85 -20.58
CA LEU A 196 -9.24 -4.07 -19.83
C LEU A 196 -9.35 -5.54 -19.41
N LEU A 197 -9.61 -5.66 -18.12
CA LEU A 197 -9.75 -7.03 -17.59
C LEU A 197 -10.98 -7.11 -16.69
N GLU A 198 -11.91 -7.89 -17.13
CA GLU A 198 -13.16 -8.05 -16.35
C GLU A 198 -12.97 -9.12 -15.25
N VAL A 199 -13.45 -8.77 -14.06
CA VAL A 199 -13.31 -9.73 -12.93
C VAL A 199 -14.54 -9.58 -12.03
N ASP A 200 -14.72 -10.62 -11.15
CA ASP A 200 -15.89 -10.47 -10.25
C ASP A 200 -15.43 -10.49 -8.79
N SER A 201 -14.03 -10.61 -8.64
CA SER A 201 -13.44 -10.44 -7.31
C SER A 201 -11.96 -10.06 -7.46
N ILE A 202 -11.54 -9.27 -6.49
CA ILE A 202 -10.14 -8.82 -6.51
C ILE A 202 -9.51 -9.17 -5.15
N GLN A 203 -8.55 -10.08 -5.29
CA GLN A 203 -7.67 -10.20 -4.09
C GLN A 203 -6.61 -9.09 -4.09
N ILE A 204 -6.77 -8.23 -3.11
CA ILE A 204 -5.85 -7.07 -3.08
C ILE A 204 -4.95 -7.20 -1.83
N TYR A 205 -3.59 -7.09 -2.01
CA TYR A 205 -2.65 -7.21 -0.88
C TYR A 205 -2.33 -5.83 -0.32
N ALA A 206 -1.73 -5.85 0.93
CA ALA A 206 -1.39 -4.58 1.60
C ALA A 206 -0.59 -3.64 0.67
N SER A 207 -1.10 -2.49 0.48
CA SER A 207 -0.42 -1.35 -0.17
C SER A 207 -0.66 -1.36 -1.68
N GLN A 208 -1.48 -2.39 -2.19
CA GLN A 208 -1.76 -2.38 -3.64
C GLN A 208 -2.93 -1.44 -3.93
N CYS A 209 -2.96 -1.06 -5.24
CA CYS A 209 -4.10 -0.25 -5.69
C CYS A 209 -4.57 -0.73 -7.07
N TYR A 210 -5.90 -0.68 -7.24
CA TYR A 210 -6.51 -0.96 -8.55
C TYR A 210 -7.56 0.12 -8.87
N SER A 211 -7.56 0.49 -10.16
CA SER A 211 -8.78 1.20 -10.65
C SER A 211 -9.67 0.28 -11.48
N PHE A 212 -10.93 0.27 -11.15
CA PHE A 212 -11.85 -0.55 -11.99
C PHE A 212 -13.10 0.27 -12.30
N VAL A 213 -13.60 -0.07 -13.48
CA VAL A 213 -14.89 0.54 -13.87
C VAL A 213 -16.04 -0.36 -13.41
N LEU A 214 -16.84 0.31 -12.76
CA LEU A 214 -18.08 -0.39 -12.36
C LEU A 214 -19.28 0.21 -13.10
N ASN A 215 -20.08 -0.71 -13.79
CA ASN A 215 -21.31 -0.24 -14.48
C ASN A 215 -22.54 -0.38 -13.58
N ALA A 216 -23.16 0.80 -13.19
CA ALA A 216 -24.36 0.77 -12.33
C ALA A 216 -25.61 0.44 -13.16
N ASN A 217 -25.77 -0.74 -13.60
CA ASN A 217 -26.84 -1.15 -14.53
C ASN A 217 -27.77 -2.19 -13.89
N GLN A 218 -27.70 -2.32 -12.55
CA GLN A 218 -28.62 -3.24 -11.87
C GLN A 218 -29.83 -2.46 -11.36
N PRO A 219 -30.93 -3.29 -11.02
CA PRO A 219 -32.11 -2.60 -10.50
C PRO A 219 -31.78 -1.72 -9.29
N VAL A 220 -32.55 -0.65 -9.22
CA VAL A 220 -32.34 0.28 -8.08
C VAL A 220 -32.59 -0.48 -6.77
N ASP A 221 -31.46 -0.59 -6.00
CA ASP A 221 -31.53 -1.30 -4.70
C ASP A 221 -30.20 -1.09 -3.94
N ASN A 222 -30.15 -1.74 -2.73
CA ASN A 222 -28.90 -1.72 -1.97
C ASN A 222 -28.12 -3.03 -2.14
N TYR A 223 -26.81 -2.89 -2.38
CA TYR A 223 -25.98 -4.09 -2.61
C TYR A 223 -24.76 -4.04 -1.66
N TRP A 224 -24.38 -5.38 -1.21
CA TRP A 224 -23.22 -5.41 -0.29
C TRP A 224 -21.93 -5.21 -1.07
N ILE A 225 -21.00 -4.38 -0.49
CA ILE A 225 -19.56 -4.43 -0.79
C ILE A 225 -18.86 -5.27 0.29
N CYS A 226 -18.11 -6.27 -0.28
CA CYS A 226 -17.54 -7.21 0.71
C CYS A 226 -16.01 -7.21 0.61
N ALA A 227 -15.38 -7.16 1.86
CA ALA A 227 -13.90 -7.25 1.93
C ALA A 227 -13.49 -8.27 3.00
N GLN A 228 -13.21 -9.37 2.48
CA GLN A 228 -12.85 -10.45 3.43
C GLN A 228 -11.32 -10.46 3.66
N PRO A 229 -10.91 -10.42 4.98
CA PRO A 229 -9.47 -10.47 5.26
C PRO A 229 -8.92 -11.91 5.15
N ASN A 230 -7.62 -11.99 5.09
CA ASN A 230 -6.98 -13.32 5.10
C ASN A 230 -7.24 -14.06 6.42
N PRO A 231 -7.53 -15.40 6.32
CA PRO A 231 -7.98 -16.22 7.46
C PRO A 231 -6.95 -16.25 8.58
N SER A 232 -5.68 -15.85 8.29
CA SER A 232 -4.65 -15.99 9.35
C SER A 232 -4.58 -14.71 10.19
N ARG A 233 -5.36 -13.71 9.88
CA ARG A 233 -5.03 -12.44 10.58
C ARG A 233 -6.31 -11.63 10.78
N GLY A 234 -7.53 -12.30 10.46
CA GLY A 234 -8.79 -11.54 10.63
C GLY A 234 -9.98 -12.49 10.77
N HIS A 235 -11.09 -11.89 11.22
CA HIS A 235 -12.34 -12.69 11.35
C HIS A 235 -12.98 -12.93 9.98
N LEU A 236 -13.14 -14.32 9.67
CA LEU A 236 -13.69 -14.69 8.35
C LEU A 236 -15.21 -14.58 8.36
N GLY A 237 -15.67 -14.09 7.23
CA GLY A 237 -17.14 -14.13 7.05
C GLY A 237 -17.73 -12.71 7.09
N PHE A 238 -19.12 -12.74 7.10
CA PHE A 238 -19.79 -11.43 6.96
C PHE A 238 -20.97 -11.36 7.92
N LEU A 239 -20.94 -12.32 8.91
CA LEU A 239 -22.07 -12.30 9.87
C LEU A 239 -22.09 -10.98 10.65
N ASN A 240 -23.26 -10.37 10.80
CA ASN A 240 -23.50 -9.09 11.51
C ASN A 240 -22.87 -7.92 10.76
N SER A 241 -22.62 -8.18 9.44
CA SER A 241 -22.23 -7.12 8.50
C SER A 241 -20.76 -6.71 8.70
N VAL A 242 -19.96 -7.53 9.44
CA VAL A 242 -18.51 -7.23 9.45
C VAL A 242 -17.93 -7.40 8.03
N ASN A 243 -16.86 -6.62 7.79
CA ASN A 243 -16.14 -6.74 6.50
C ASN A 243 -17.02 -6.28 5.33
N SER A 244 -18.00 -5.40 5.63
CA SER A 244 -18.96 -5.08 4.54
C SER A 244 -19.17 -3.57 4.48
N ALA A 245 -19.56 -3.13 3.36
CA ALA A 245 -20.10 -1.77 3.12
C ALA A 245 -21.30 -1.85 2.18
N ILE A 246 -21.94 -0.59 1.98
CA ILE A 246 -23.17 -0.63 1.17
C ILE A 246 -22.95 0.18 -0.13
N LEU A 247 -23.18 -0.53 -1.23
CA LEU A 247 -23.41 0.20 -2.49
C LEU A 247 -24.90 0.53 -2.68
N ARG A 248 -25.21 1.91 -2.77
CA ARG A 248 -26.64 2.28 -2.81
C ARG A 248 -26.94 3.08 -4.09
N TYR A 249 -27.98 2.51 -4.81
CA TYR A 249 -28.42 3.26 -6.01
C TYR A 249 -29.27 4.47 -5.58
N LYS A 250 -29.06 5.54 -6.38
CA LYS A 250 -29.98 6.68 -6.13
C LYS A 250 -31.46 6.24 -6.27
N GLY A 251 -32.29 6.58 -5.17
CA GLY A 251 -33.73 6.21 -5.21
C GLY A 251 -34.00 4.95 -4.38
N ALA A 252 -32.95 4.26 -3.92
CA ALA A 252 -33.17 3.06 -3.07
C ALA A 252 -33.45 3.49 -1.63
N THR A 253 -34.14 2.61 -0.91
CA THR A 253 -34.44 2.92 0.51
C THR A 253 -33.15 2.88 1.35
N ASP A 254 -33.19 3.70 2.38
CA ASP A 254 -32.02 3.75 3.29
C ASP A 254 -32.06 2.58 4.27
N THR A 255 -31.89 1.39 3.69
CA THR A 255 -31.83 0.17 4.52
C THR A 255 -30.65 -0.70 4.06
N ASP A 256 -30.30 -1.66 5.02
CA ASP A 256 -29.23 -2.61 4.63
C ASP A 256 -29.69 -3.51 3.47
N PRO A 257 -28.64 -3.92 2.64
CA PRO A 257 -28.99 -4.87 1.56
C PRO A 257 -29.59 -6.17 2.12
N ILE A 258 -30.62 -6.74 1.46
CA ILE A 258 -31.28 -8.00 1.91
C ILE A 258 -30.69 -9.19 1.15
N SER A 259 -29.87 -8.92 0.09
CA SER A 259 -29.24 -10.00 -0.70
C SER A 259 -28.13 -10.69 0.11
N GLN A 260 -27.95 -12.09 -0.21
CA GLN A 260 -26.83 -12.82 0.44
C GLN A 260 -25.48 -12.15 0.14
N GLU A 261 -24.60 -12.01 1.18
CA GLU A 261 -23.32 -11.26 1.31
C GLU A 261 -22.23 -11.86 0.41
N THR A 262 -22.48 -13.18 -0.27
CA THR A 262 -21.64 -13.43 -1.46
C THR A 262 -21.87 -14.87 -1.95
N ASN A 263 -21.73 -15.03 -3.33
CA ASN A 263 -21.57 -16.29 -4.10
C ASN A 263 -20.08 -16.53 -4.43
N MET A 264 -19.70 -17.81 -4.53
CA MET A 264 -18.34 -18.19 -5.01
C MET A 264 -18.00 -17.43 -6.30
N SER A 265 -16.73 -16.72 -6.18
CA SER A 265 -16.30 -15.97 -7.39
C SER A 265 -16.10 -16.92 -8.58
N MET A 266 -16.56 -16.56 -9.72
CA MET A 266 -16.40 -17.41 -10.93
C MET A 266 -15.32 -16.82 -11.85
N ASN A 267 -14.89 -15.63 -11.57
CA ASN A 267 -13.86 -14.98 -12.43
C ASN A 267 -12.97 -14.09 -11.57
N PRO A 268 -12.21 -14.75 -10.65
CA PRO A 268 -11.34 -13.96 -9.77
C PRO A 268 -10.15 -13.37 -10.52
N LEU A 269 -9.70 -12.25 -9.98
CA LEU A 269 -8.51 -11.63 -10.60
C LEU A 269 -7.30 -12.57 -10.45
N ALA A 270 -6.67 -12.79 -11.62
CA ALA A 270 -5.33 -13.42 -11.65
C ALA A 270 -4.30 -12.44 -12.20
N GLU A 271 -3.22 -12.19 -11.29
CA GLU A 271 -2.25 -11.15 -11.68
C GLU A 271 -1.63 -11.47 -13.05
N THR A 272 -1.48 -12.76 -13.40
CA THR A 272 -0.86 -13.13 -14.70
C THR A 272 -1.73 -12.70 -15.88
N ASN A 273 -2.93 -12.39 -15.59
CA ASN A 273 -3.81 -11.93 -16.70
C ASN A 273 -3.77 -10.41 -16.84
N LEU A 274 -3.04 -9.74 -16.01
CA LEU A 274 -2.89 -8.28 -16.17
C LEU A 274 -1.75 -7.97 -17.15
N HIS A 275 -2.10 -7.06 -18.06
CA HIS A 275 -1.08 -6.64 -19.05
C HIS A 275 -1.12 -5.11 -19.19
N PRO A 276 0.13 -4.56 -19.18
CA PRO A 276 0.16 -3.09 -19.33
C PRO A 276 -0.47 -2.65 -20.67
N LEU A 277 -1.15 -1.49 -20.59
CA LEU A 277 -1.76 -0.96 -21.82
C LEU A 277 -0.67 -0.65 -22.85
N THR A 278 0.39 -0.07 -22.32
CA THR A 278 1.58 0.05 -23.20
C THR A 278 2.65 -0.96 -22.76
N ASN A 279 2.91 -1.96 -23.69
CA ASN A 279 3.79 -3.09 -23.30
C ASN A 279 5.27 -2.70 -23.47
N PRO A 280 5.83 -2.27 -22.33
CA PRO A 280 7.24 -1.90 -22.47
C PRO A 280 8.16 -3.14 -22.48
N LYS A 281 7.61 -4.34 -22.54
CA LYS A 281 8.38 -5.59 -22.38
C LYS A 281 9.25 -5.52 -21.12
N ALA A 282 9.49 -6.68 -20.54
CA ALA A 282 10.45 -6.73 -19.41
C ALA A 282 11.86 -6.33 -19.87
N PRO A 283 12.58 -5.56 -19.02
CA PRO A 283 13.96 -5.21 -19.39
C PRO A 283 14.87 -6.45 -19.47
N GLY A 284 15.86 -6.37 -20.41
CA GLY A 284 16.84 -7.48 -20.51
C GLY A 284 16.37 -8.56 -21.50
N THR A 285 16.99 -9.75 -21.36
CA THR A 285 16.73 -10.89 -22.27
C THR A 285 15.73 -11.84 -21.60
N PRO A 286 14.86 -12.39 -22.37
CA PRO A 286 13.80 -13.26 -21.82
C PRO A 286 14.36 -14.61 -21.36
N GLU A 287 15.36 -14.55 -20.58
CA GLU A 287 15.94 -15.76 -19.97
C GLU A 287 16.16 -15.51 -18.46
N ILE A 288 15.89 -16.51 -17.68
CA ILE A 288 16.08 -16.39 -16.22
C ILE A 288 17.58 -16.21 -15.93
N GLY A 289 17.81 -15.18 -15.11
CA GLY A 289 19.21 -15.02 -14.63
C GLY A 289 20.07 -14.24 -15.65
N ALA A 290 19.38 -13.74 -16.69
CA ALA A 290 20.21 -13.07 -17.73
C ALA A 290 20.12 -11.56 -17.54
N ALA A 291 20.06 -11.04 -16.28
CA ALA A 291 20.13 -9.58 -16.00
C ALA A 291 21.56 -9.18 -15.67
N ASP A 292 21.86 -7.91 -15.75
CA ASP A 292 23.20 -7.44 -15.34
C ASP A 292 23.48 -7.80 -13.87
N VAL A 293 22.43 -7.66 -13.07
CA VAL A 293 22.57 -8.07 -11.65
C VAL A 293 21.37 -8.97 -11.29
N ASN A 294 21.72 -10.17 -10.87
CA ASN A 294 20.66 -11.09 -10.39
C ASN A 294 20.79 -11.30 -8.88
N LEU A 295 19.67 -10.90 -8.17
CA LEU A 295 19.73 -11.05 -6.72
C LEU A 295 18.60 -11.97 -6.25
N ASN A 296 19.10 -12.94 -5.45
CA ASN A 296 18.09 -13.77 -4.77
C ASN A 296 17.95 -13.35 -3.30
N LEU A 297 16.68 -12.92 -2.96
CA LEU A 297 16.50 -12.47 -1.58
C LEU A 297 15.88 -13.59 -0.74
N ALA A 298 16.76 -14.19 0.10
CA ALA A 298 16.28 -15.29 0.97
C ALA A 298 15.69 -14.71 2.26
N ILE A 299 14.32 -14.89 2.28
CA ILE A 299 13.64 -14.33 3.47
C ILE A 299 13.44 -15.45 4.50
N THR A 300 13.94 -15.16 5.77
CA THR A 300 13.72 -16.13 6.86
C THR A 300 13.05 -15.42 8.04
N PHE A 301 12.26 -16.26 8.75
CA PHE A 301 11.63 -15.69 9.96
C PHE A 301 12.04 -16.51 11.18
N ASP A 302 12.60 -15.78 12.18
CA ASP A 302 12.91 -16.42 13.47
C ASP A 302 11.73 -16.26 14.43
N CYS A 303 11.00 -17.36 14.74
CA CYS A 303 9.73 -17.27 15.51
C CYS A 303 10.02 -16.97 16.98
N GLU A 304 11.25 -17.28 17.41
CA GLU A 304 11.57 -17.01 18.82
C GLU A 304 11.89 -15.53 19.05
N LYS A 305 12.55 -15.03 18.00
CA LYS A 305 12.98 -13.63 18.20
C LYS A 305 12.02 -12.67 17.48
N CYS A 306 11.10 -13.32 16.67
CA CYS A 306 10.11 -12.55 15.89
C CYS A 306 10.79 -11.51 15.01
N HIS A 307 11.82 -11.95 14.33
CA HIS A 307 12.49 -11.05 13.36
C HIS A 307 12.55 -11.71 11.99
N PHE A 308 12.37 -10.84 11.06
CA PHE A 308 12.65 -11.30 9.67
C PHE A 308 14.09 -10.97 9.30
N SER A 309 14.66 -11.92 8.51
CA SER A 309 15.95 -11.55 7.90
C SER A 309 15.91 -11.76 6.38
N VAL A 310 16.68 -10.96 5.69
CA VAL A 310 16.91 -11.17 4.25
C VAL A 310 18.40 -11.43 4.01
N ASN A 311 18.60 -12.67 3.45
CA ASN A 311 19.99 -13.12 3.23
C ASN A 311 20.81 -13.03 4.52
N GLY A 312 20.09 -13.40 5.62
CA GLY A 312 20.80 -13.58 6.90
C GLY A 312 20.93 -12.26 7.67
N ALA A 313 20.54 -11.13 7.04
CA ALA A 313 20.73 -9.84 7.74
C ALA A 313 19.37 -9.34 8.24
N ILE A 314 19.43 -8.74 9.44
CA ILE A 314 18.21 -8.13 10.03
C ILE A 314 18.33 -6.60 9.93
N TRP A 315 17.19 -6.08 9.39
CA TRP A 315 17.22 -4.60 9.30
C TRP A 315 17.01 -3.99 10.69
N THR A 316 18.02 -3.12 10.96
CA THR A 316 17.86 -2.20 12.11
C THR A 316 18.06 -0.75 11.63
N THR A 317 17.10 -0.01 12.09
CA THR A 317 17.17 1.39 11.61
C THR A 317 18.46 2.05 12.12
N PRO A 318 19.36 2.46 11.11
CA PRO A 318 20.60 3.10 11.53
C PRO A 318 20.36 4.51 12.09
N PRO A 319 21.20 4.94 13.05
CA PRO A 319 21.02 6.28 13.63
C PRO A 319 21.18 7.38 12.58
N THR A 320 22.10 7.07 11.57
CA THR A 320 22.22 8.02 10.45
C THR A 320 21.54 7.45 9.20
N PRO A 321 20.62 8.25 8.61
CA PRO A 321 19.93 7.73 7.42
C PRO A 321 20.93 7.34 6.31
N VAL A 322 20.55 6.29 5.63
CA VAL A 322 21.44 5.76 4.58
C VAL A 322 21.77 6.86 3.57
N LEU A 323 20.77 7.69 3.16
CA LEU A 323 21.05 8.76 2.19
C LEU A 323 22.12 9.71 2.75
N LEU A 324 21.99 10.07 4.03
CA LEU A 324 23.00 10.99 4.62
C LEU A 324 24.37 10.31 4.70
N GLN A 325 24.40 9.06 4.98
CA GLN A 325 25.71 8.36 4.93
C GLN A 325 26.36 8.49 3.56
N ILE A 326 25.48 8.31 2.50
CA ILE A 326 26.04 8.41 1.13
C ILE A 326 26.51 9.85 0.87
N LEU A 327 25.72 10.82 1.28
CA LEU A 327 26.07 12.22 1.01
C LEU A 327 27.29 12.64 1.83
N SER A 328 27.56 11.80 2.85
CA SER A 328 28.71 12.17 3.71
C SER A 328 29.97 11.39 3.31
N GLY A 329 29.84 10.57 2.20
CA GLY A 329 31.14 10.09 1.66
C GLY A 329 31.16 8.55 1.57
N ALA A 330 30.18 7.84 2.13
CA ALA A 330 30.19 6.38 1.96
C ALA A 330 30.02 5.97 0.48
N ARG A 331 30.90 5.10 0.01
CA ARG A 331 30.88 4.83 -1.45
C ARG A 331 30.69 3.33 -1.71
N SER A 332 30.60 2.56 -0.64
CA SER A 332 30.37 1.11 -0.88
C SER A 332 29.38 0.58 0.15
N ALA A 333 28.80 -0.62 -0.20
CA ALA A 333 27.79 -1.23 0.71
C ALA A 333 28.42 -1.56 2.07
N LYS A 334 29.74 -1.88 2.12
CA LYS A 334 30.42 -2.26 3.38
C LYS A 334 30.51 -1.05 4.32
N GLU A 335 30.48 0.12 3.71
CA GLU A 335 30.63 1.33 4.55
C GLU A 335 29.27 1.81 5.05
N LEU A 336 28.17 1.16 4.51
CA LEU A 336 26.84 1.67 4.85
C LEU A 336 26.22 0.80 5.96
N LEU A 337 25.48 1.45 6.77
CA LEU A 337 24.71 0.76 7.82
C LEU A 337 23.22 0.76 7.45
N PRO A 338 22.54 -0.25 8.02
CA PRO A 338 23.13 -1.37 8.78
C PRO A 338 23.79 -2.39 7.84
N SER A 339 24.92 -2.94 8.39
CA SER A 339 25.71 -3.88 7.56
C SER A 339 24.85 -5.08 7.15
N GLY A 340 25.04 -5.47 5.84
CA GLY A 340 24.35 -6.69 5.36
C GLY A 340 22.96 -6.38 4.77
N SER A 341 22.53 -5.07 4.88
CA SER A 341 21.13 -4.80 4.48
C SER A 341 21.11 -3.80 3.31
N VAL A 342 22.32 -3.43 2.84
CA VAL A 342 22.34 -2.47 1.72
C VAL A 342 23.03 -3.13 0.53
N TYR A 343 22.26 -3.18 -0.58
CA TYR A 343 22.85 -3.72 -1.82
C TYR A 343 23.08 -2.59 -2.82
N MET A 344 24.31 -2.41 -3.26
CA MET A 344 24.61 -1.36 -4.26
C MET A 344 24.29 -1.89 -5.68
N LEU A 345 23.53 -1.04 -6.40
CA LEU A 345 23.20 -1.44 -7.79
C LEU A 345 23.88 -0.48 -8.78
N PRO A 346 24.43 -1.05 -9.84
CA PRO A 346 25.06 -0.18 -10.84
C PRO A 346 24.01 0.57 -11.68
N ALA A 347 24.43 1.76 -12.01
CA ALA A 347 23.51 2.56 -12.83
C ALA A 347 23.30 1.93 -14.22
N ASN A 348 22.07 2.15 -14.75
CA ASN A 348 21.72 1.76 -16.14
C ASN A 348 21.90 0.25 -16.35
N SER A 349 21.51 -0.49 -15.33
CA SER A 349 21.65 -1.95 -15.44
C SER A 349 20.28 -2.61 -15.27
N VAL A 350 20.17 -3.79 -15.93
CA VAL A 350 18.95 -4.61 -15.72
C VAL A 350 19.13 -5.45 -14.45
N ILE A 351 18.08 -5.20 -13.55
CA ILE A 351 18.15 -5.94 -12.27
C ILE A 351 17.02 -6.97 -12.24
N GLU A 352 17.47 -8.22 -11.88
CA GLU A 352 16.46 -9.27 -11.65
C GLU A 352 16.51 -9.68 -10.18
N LEU A 353 15.33 -9.49 -9.52
CA LEU A 353 15.23 -9.95 -8.10
C LEU A 353 14.31 -11.17 -8.02
N SER A 354 14.85 -12.21 -7.30
CA SER A 354 13.98 -13.37 -7.00
C SER A 354 13.73 -13.44 -5.49
N ILE A 355 12.40 -13.52 -5.15
CA ILE A 355 12.01 -13.59 -3.72
C ILE A 355 11.18 -14.87 -3.50
N PRO A 356 11.86 -16.02 -3.44
CA PRO A 356 11.13 -17.28 -3.32
C PRO A 356 10.35 -17.37 -1.99
N ALA A 357 9.10 -17.73 -2.13
CA ALA A 357 8.29 -17.92 -0.91
C ALA A 357 8.77 -19.14 -0.12
N ARG A 358 9.31 -18.98 1.05
CA ARG A 358 9.69 -20.18 1.83
C ARG A 358 8.67 -20.40 2.96
N ASP A 359 8.31 -21.67 3.10
CA ASP A 359 7.47 -22.08 4.24
C ASP A 359 8.17 -21.77 5.58
N ALA A 360 7.87 -20.69 6.22
CA ALA A 360 8.37 -20.26 7.55
C ALA A 360 8.37 -21.43 8.54
N THR A 361 7.79 -22.66 8.17
CA THR A 361 7.80 -23.78 9.14
C THR A 361 8.94 -24.76 8.82
N LYS A 362 9.75 -24.45 7.79
CA LYS A 362 10.83 -25.43 7.46
C LYS A 362 12.19 -24.76 7.64
N ALA A 363 12.33 -23.65 8.44
CA ALA A 363 13.56 -22.83 8.64
C ALA A 363 14.56 -23.61 9.51
N ASN A 364 14.40 -24.98 9.67
CA ASN A 364 15.54 -25.67 10.32
C ASN A 364 16.09 -26.78 9.41
N GLU A 365 16.00 -26.68 8.06
CA GLU A 365 16.76 -27.78 7.41
C GLU A 365 17.96 -27.21 6.65
N THR A 366 19.08 -26.77 7.32
CA THR A 366 20.43 -26.74 6.72
C THR A 366 20.59 -27.89 5.71
N SER A 367 20.14 -27.71 4.43
CA SER A 367 20.93 -28.59 3.54
C SER A 367 21.47 -27.76 2.36
N ILE A 368 22.69 -27.18 2.48
CA ILE A 368 23.75 -27.18 1.45
C ILE A 368 23.50 -28.28 0.42
N GLY A 369 22.67 -28.03 -0.61
CA GLY A 369 22.85 -29.00 -1.74
C GLY A 369 23.11 -28.26 -3.05
N SER A 370 24.40 -28.04 -3.43
CA SER A 370 25.09 -28.19 -4.73
C SER A 370 24.09 -28.33 -5.88
N PRO A 371 24.44 -27.66 -7.14
CA PRO A 371 23.74 -27.47 -8.41
C PRO A 371 23.54 -28.80 -9.17
N VAL A 372 22.35 -29.38 -9.07
CA VAL A 372 22.02 -30.52 -9.96
C VAL A 372 22.12 -30.06 -11.43
N SER A 373 23.36 -30.21 -12.12
CA SER A 373 23.68 -30.81 -13.44
C SER A 373 22.88 -32.09 -13.69
N GLY A 374 21.93 -32.06 -14.70
CA GLY A 374 21.92 -33.14 -15.74
C GLY A 374 20.49 -33.36 -16.25
N THR A 375 20.31 -33.02 -17.59
CA THR A 375 19.98 -33.73 -18.84
C THR A 375 19.13 -34.98 -18.54
N ASN A 376 17.92 -34.98 -19.15
CA ASN A 376 17.42 -36.06 -20.04
C ASN A 376 15.89 -36.02 -20.08
N LEU A 377 15.37 -35.62 -21.23
CA LEU A 377 14.41 -35.92 -22.31
C LEU A 377 13.14 -35.08 -22.12
#